data_AF-A0A956RBK7-F1
#
_entry.id   AF-A0A956RBK7-F1
#
_cell.length_a   1.000
_cell.length_b   1.000
_cell.length_c   1.000
_cell.angle_alpha   90.00
_cell.angle_beta   90.00
_cell.angle_gamma   90.00
#
_symmetry.space_group_name_H-M   'P 1'
#
loop_
_entity.id
_entity.type
_entity.pdbx_description
1 polymer ?
#
loop_
_entity_poly.entity_id
_entity_poly.type
_entity_poly.pdbx_seq_one_letter_code
_entity_poly.pdbx_strand_id
1 'polypeptide(L)'
;MTKATEKIDALLARLEQTGADPQRLDALRRTQSFKRSWVELAQTLVEIRRDSSYEAWGYEDFYKYCTQELFLKRGTVDKLTVSYSTLKRLAPSVLQWDGVEREIPSYQAVDYFSKAMGATTERGGRAANDAMPTPPPREVIKDLRHAVFDEGQSVAELRRRFDPILRPRPAGAEVLDAINKAMVTARKLAELLPDVDGLTDKRIATTEKALGALRQDLEELAAPLREKLERPRKRTAKNAASRE
;
A
#
# COMPACT_ATOMS: atom_id res chain seq x y z
N MET A 1 -27.65 10.68 -16.27
CA MET A 1 -28.13 9.39 -16.80
C MET A 1 -27.69 8.29 -15.85
N THR A 2 -28.64 7.76 -15.09
CA THR A 2 -28.52 6.75 -14.02
C THR A 2 -29.08 5.44 -14.55
N LYS A 3 -28.27 4.42 -14.93
CA LYS A 3 -28.81 3.35 -15.80
C LYS A 3 -28.20 1.94 -15.77
N ALA A 4 -27.38 1.52 -14.82
CA ALA A 4 -26.76 0.20 -14.93
C ALA A 4 -26.71 -0.68 -13.67
N THR A 5 -27.09 -0.22 -12.47
CA THR A 5 -27.30 -1.14 -11.32
C THR A 5 -28.63 -1.86 -11.49
N GLU A 6 -29.60 -1.19 -12.13
CA GLU A 6 -30.77 -1.85 -12.72
C GLU A 6 -30.36 -2.94 -13.74
N LYS A 7 -29.20 -2.87 -14.41
CA LYS A 7 -28.98 -3.76 -15.55
C LYS A 7 -28.65 -5.19 -15.19
N ILE A 8 -27.86 -5.50 -14.16
CA ILE A 8 -27.56 -6.91 -13.84
C ILE A 8 -28.58 -7.51 -12.90
N ASP A 9 -28.99 -6.82 -11.84
CA ASP A 9 -30.01 -7.34 -10.94
C ASP A 9 -31.37 -7.42 -11.66
N ALA A 10 -31.76 -6.43 -12.48
CA ALA A 10 -32.96 -6.58 -13.30
C ALA A 10 -32.77 -7.51 -14.50
N LEU A 11 -31.54 -7.74 -15.00
CA LEU A 11 -31.30 -8.80 -15.98
C LEU A 11 -31.44 -10.17 -15.33
N LEU A 12 -30.89 -10.39 -14.13
CA LEU A 12 -31.05 -11.62 -13.36
C LEU A 12 -32.53 -11.86 -13.05
N ALA A 13 -33.23 -10.88 -12.47
CA ALA A 13 -34.65 -10.98 -12.18
C ALA A 13 -35.50 -11.24 -13.44
N ARG A 14 -35.18 -10.56 -14.55
CA ARG A 14 -35.87 -10.80 -15.83
C ARG A 14 -35.56 -12.18 -16.40
N LEU A 15 -34.29 -12.61 -16.36
CA LEU A 15 -33.87 -13.92 -16.85
C LEU A 15 -34.52 -15.05 -16.03
N GLU A 16 -34.59 -14.89 -14.71
CA GLU A 16 -35.31 -15.79 -13.80
C GLU A 16 -36.80 -15.85 -14.14
N GLN A 17 -37.46 -14.71 -14.34
CA GLN A 17 -38.88 -14.66 -14.73
C GLN A 17 -39.14 -15.27 -16.12
N THR A 18 -38.20 -15.14 -17.05
CA THR A 18 -38.33 -15.71 -18.41
C THR A 18 -37.92 -17.18 -18.51
N GLY A 19 -37.53 -17.82 -17.40
CA GLY A 19 -37.06 -19.21 -17.41
C GLY A 19 -35.77 -19.39 -18.22
N ALA A 20 -34.88 -18.41 -18.18
CA ALA A 20 -33.62 -18.46 -18.91
C ALA A 20 -32.71 -19.60 -18.42
N ASP A 21 -31.75 -19.94 -19.27
CA ASP A 21 -30.74 -20.98 -19.00
C ASP A 21 -30.12 -20.83 -17.59
N PRO A 22 -30.20 -21.88 -16.73
CA PRO A 22 -29.58 -21.88 -15.40
C PRO A 22 -28.08 -21.58 -15.41
N GLN A 23 -27.34 -22.04 -16.42
CA GLN A 23 -25.90 -21.80 -16.54
C GLN A 23 -25.60 -20.31 -16.77
N ARG A 24 -26.47 -19.62 -17.50
CA ARG A 24 -26.35 -18.17 -17.73
C ARG A 24 -26.58 -17.38 -16.44
N LEU A 25 -27.57 -17.77 -15.64
CA LEU A 25 -27.84 -17.16 -14.34
C LEU A 25 -26.67 -17.38 -13.37
N ASP A 26 -26.14 -18.61 -13.32
CA ASP A 26 -24.99 -18.96 -12.48
C ASP A 26 -23.74 -18.16 -12.85
N ALA A 27 -23.43 -18.02 -14.16
CA ALA A 27 -22.30 -17.23 -14.62
C ALA A 27 -22.38 -15.75 -14.20
N LEU A 28 -23.57 -15.14 -14.27
CA LEU A 28 -23.79 -13.76 -13.85
C LEU A 28 -23.62 -13.58 -12.34
N ARG A 29 -24.21 -14.48 -11.53
CA ARG A 29 -24.07 -14.45 -10.06
C ARG A 29 -22.62 -14.62 -9.63
N ARG A 30 -21.90 -15.59 -10.20
CA ARG A 30 -20.46 -15.79 -9.94
C ARG A 30 -19.62 -14.60 -10.31
N THR A 31 -19.95 -13.91 -11.41
CA THR A 31 -19.25 -12.69 -11.83
C THR A 31 -19.44 -11.57 -10.79
N GLN A 32 -20.67 -11.38 -10.30
CA GLN A 32 -20.97 -10.39 -9.26
C GLN A 32 -20.22 -10.70 -7.95
N SER A 33 -20.29 -11.96 -7.47
CA SER A 33 -19.54 -12.40 -6.28
C SER A 33 -18.03 -12.25 -6.47
N PHE A 34 -17.49 -12.61 -7.63
CA PHE A 34 -16.06 -12.47 -7.90
C PHE A 34 -15.59 -11.01 -7.80
N LYS A 35 -16.35 -10.06 -8.38
CA LYS A 35 -16.02 -8.63 -8.33
C LYS A 35 -16.11 -8.03 -6.92
N ARG A 36 -16.95 -8.62 -6.06
CA ARG A 36 -17.14 -8.24 -4.66
C ARG A 36 -16.28 -9.00 -3.66
N SER A 37 -15.63 -10.07 -4.10
CA SER A 37 -14.96 -11.06 -3.23
C SER A 37 -14.02 -10.48 -2.19
N TRP A 38 -13.24 -9.44 -2.54
CA TRP A 38 -12.34 -8.81 -1.58
C TRP A 38 -13.08 -8.03 -0.49
N VAL A 39 -14.21 -7.39 -0.82
CA VAL A 39 -15.04 -6.64 0.13
C VAL A 39 -15.66 -7.61 1.13
N GLU A 40 -16.20 -8.72 0.63
CA GLU A 40 -16.79 -9.79 1.43
C GLU A 40 -15.75 -10.41 2.38
N LEU A 41 -14.57 -10.76 1.85
CA LEU A 41 -13.47 -11.26 2.69
C LEU A 41 -13.05 -10.22 3.74
N ALA A 42 -12.90 -8.96 3.36
CA ALA A 42 -12.48 -7.91 4.28
C ALA A 42 -13.51 -7.63 5.38
N GLN A 43 -14.81 -7.71 5.05
CA GLN A 43 -15.89 -7.65 6.03
C GLN A 43 -15.76 -8.78 7.06
N THR A 44 -15.65 -10.02 6.59
CA THR A 44 -15.48 -11.20 7.44
C THR A 44 -14.25 -11.06 8.33
N LEU A 45 -13.11 -10.60 7.79
CA LEU A 45 -11.88 -10.37 8.58
C LEU A 45 -12.09 -9.31 9.67
N VAL A 46 -12.83 -8.23 9.39
CA VAL A 46 -13.15 -7.20 10.39
C VAL A 46 -14.07 -7.75 11.49
N GLU A 47 -15.06 -8.57 11.13
CA GLU A 47 -15.97 -9.22 12.08
C GLU A 47 -15.24 -10.22 12.98
N ILE A 48 -14.43 -11.13 12.40
CA ILE A 48 -13.59 -12.07 13.14
C ILE A 48 -12.68 -11.35 14.13
N ARG A 49 -12.07 -10.23 13.70
CA ARG A 49 -11.20 -9.42 14.56
C ARG A 49 -11.97 -8.71 15.66
N ARG A 50 -13.15 -8.18 15.36
CA ARG A 50 -14.01 -7.47 16.33
C ARG A 50 -14.51 -8.42 17.42
N ASP A 51 -14.90 -9.63 17.02
CA ASP A 51 -15.53 -10.61 17.90
C ASP A 51 -14.52 -11.56 18.56
N SER A 52 -13.22 -11.36 18.31
CA SER A 52 -12.13 -12.23 18.75
C SER A 52 -12.37 -13.72 18.46
N SER A 53 -13.10 -14.05 17.38
CA SER A 53 -13.56 -15.43 17.11
C SER A 53 -12.41 -16.43 16.95
N TYR A 54 -11.23 -15.94 16.54
CA TYR A 54 -10.01 -16.73 16.42
C TYR A 54 -9.54 -17.36 17.74
N GLU A 55 -9.88 -16.77 18.89
CA GLU A 55 -9.52 -17.30 20.22
C GLU A 55 -10.29 -18.60 20.50
N ALA A 56 -11.58 -18.63 20.15
CA ALA A 56 -12.41 -19.83 20.29
C ALA A 56 -11.98 -20.97 19.35
N TRP A 57 -11.26 -20.64 18.28
CA TRP A 57 -10.69 -21.62 17.34
C TRP A 57 -9.27 -22.07 17.75
N GLY A 58 -8.75 -21.58 18.87
CA GLY A 58 -7.45 -22.00 19.43
C GLY A 58 -6.23 -21.23 18.90
N TYR A 59 -6.43 -20.11 18.20
CA TYR A 59 -5.32 -19.26 17.75
C TYR A 59 -4.96 -18.20 18.80
N GLU A 60 -3.66 -18.03 19.05
CA GLU A 60 -3.14 -17.05 20.02
C GLU A 60 -3.46 -15.59 19.61
N ASP A 61 -3.46 -15.30 18.30
CA ASP A 61 -3.78 -13.99 17.79
C ASP A 61 -4.41 -14.05 16.38
N PHE A 62 -5.11 -12.98 16.03
CA PHE A 62 -5.79 -12.81 14.75
C PHE A 62 -4.89 -13.03 13.52
N TYR A 63 -3.64 -12.59 13.56
CA TYR A 63 -2.72 -12.73 12.43
C TYR A 63 -2.18 -14.15 12.31
N LYS A 64 -2.01 -14.90 13.40
CA LYS A 64 -1.71 -16.33 13.36
C LYS A 64 -2.81 -17.11 12.64
N TYR A 65 -4.08 -16.89 13.00
CA TYR A 65 -5.23 -17.46 12.30
C TYR A 65 -5.19 -17.15 10.79
N CYS A 66 -5.05 -15.86 10.44
CA CYS A 66 -5.00 -15.44 9.04
C CYS A 66 -3.85 -16.09 8.26
N THR A 67 -2.69 -16.28 8.90
CA THR A 67 -1.51 -16.83 8.23
C THR A 67 -1.60 -18.35 8.07
N GLN A 68 -2.09 -19.06 9.09
CA GLN A 68 -2.08 -20.52 9.13
C GLN A 68 -3.27 -21.14 8.40
N GLU A 69 -4.45 -20.54 8.46
CA GLU A 69 -5.67 -21.11 7.87
C GLU A 69 -6.08 -20.42 6.58
N LEU A 70 -6.01 -19.08 6.55
CA LEU A 70 -6.40 -18.30 5.37
C LEU A 70 -5.23 -18.04 4.40
N PHE A 71 -4.00 -18.42 4.78
CA PHE A 71 -2.77 -18.18 4.02
C PHE A 71 -2.55 -16.71 3.63
N LEU A 72 -3.05 -15.78 4.44
CA LEU A 72 -2.93 -14.34 4.23
C LEU A 72 -1.76 -13.78 5.04
N LYS A 73 -0.86 -13.08 4.34
CA LYS A 73 0.20 -12.31 5.01
C LYS A 73 -0.40 -11.15 5.78
N ARG A 74 0.16 -10.84 6.96
CA ARG A 74 -0.23 -9.69 7.82
C ARG A 74 -0.49 -8.40 7.04
N GLY A 75 0.43 -8.01 6.15
CA GLY A 75 0.28 -6.79 5.36
C GLY A 75 -0.90 -6.78 4.38
N THR A 76 -1.38 -7.95 3.92
CA THR A 76 -2.60 -8.06 3.12
C THR A 76 -3.84 -7.91 4.00
N VAL A 77 -3.86 -8.58 5.16
CA VAL A 77 -4.94 -8.49 6.14
C VAL A 77 -5.15 -7.04 6.60
N ASP A 78 -4.06 -6.34 6.91
CA ASP A 78 -4.12 -4.93 7.32
C ASP A 78 -4.72 -4.05 6.23
N LYS A 79 -4.27 -4.21 4.96
CA LYS A 79 -4.84 -3.44 3.84
C LYS A 79 -6.31 -3.74 3.62
N LEU A 80 -6.73 -5.01 3.67
CA LEU A 80 -8.13 -5.40 3.49
C LEU A 80 -9.02 -4.79 4.56
N THR A 81 -8.67 -4.98 5.84
CA THR A 81 -9.46 -4.49 6.97
C THR A 81 -9.53 -2.96 7.04
N VAL A 82 -8.43 -2.27 6.75
CA VAL A 82 -8.39 -0.80 6.63
C VAL A 82 -9.25 -0.32 5.48
N SER A 83 -9.15 -0.96 4.32
CA SER A 83 -9.90 -0.57 3.12
C SER A 83 -11.40 -0.71 3.34
N TYR A 84 -11.85 -1.84 3.90
CA TYR A 84 -13.25 -2.05 4.23
C TYR A 84 -13.77 -1.01 5.23
N SER A 85 -13.02 -0.75 6.30
CA SER A 85 -13.37 0.27 7.30
C SER A 85 -13.43 1.67 6.68
N THR A 86 -12.56 1.95 5.71
CA THR A 86 -12.53 3.21 4.96
C THR A 86 -13.75 3.35 4.07
N LEU A 87 -14.13 2.29 3.33
CA LEU A 87 -15.37 2.28 2.54
C LEU A 87 -16.58 2.53 3.43
N LYS A 88 -16.71 1.77 4.53
CA LYS A 88 -17.83 1.90 5.47
C LYS A 88 -17.99 3.33 6.02
N ARG A 89 -16.88 4.03 6.24
CA ARG A 89 -16.87 5.39 6.82
C ARG A 89 -16.99 6.52 5.79
N LEU A 90 -16.28 6.43 4.66
CA LEU A 90 -16.09 7.56 3.74
C LEU A 90 -16.79 7.38 2.38
N ALA A 91 -17.13 6.15 2.02
CA ALA A 91 -17.79 5.82 0.76
C ALA A 91 -18.76 4.64 0.93
N PRO A 92 -19.74 4.68 1.87
CA PRO A 92 -20.61 3.54 2.17
C PRO A 92 -21.44 3.10 0.96
N SER A 93 -21.73 4.01 0.02
CA SER A 93 -22.39 3.67 -1.24
C SER A 93 -21.62 2.64 -2.06
N VAL A 94 -20.28 2.59 -1.98
CA VAL A 94 -19.44 1.62 -2.71
C VAL A 94 -19.72 0.20 -2.25
N LEU A 95 -20.09 0.00 -0.98
CA LEU A 95 -20.42 -1.33 -0.45
C LEU A 95 -21.69 -1.92 -1.09
N GLN A 96 -22.53 -1.07 -1.69
CA GLN A 96 -23.74 -1.46 -2.41
C GLN A 96 -23.48 -1.74 -3.91
N TRP A 97 -22.27 -1.49 -4.43
CA TRP A 97 -21.99 -1.66 -5.87
C TRP A 97 -21.82 -3.13 -6.24
N ASP A 98 -22.42 -3.55 -7.35
CA ASP A 98 -22.32 -4.92 -7.83
C ASP A 98 -20.91 -5.30 -8.35
N GLY A 99 -20.05 -4.30 -8.61
CA GLY A 99 -18.72 -4.49 -9.18
C GLY A 99 -18.71 -4.70 -10.70
N VAL A 100 -19.86 -4.55 -11.37
CA VAL A 100 -20.00 -4.75 -12.81
C VAL A 100 -20.45 -3.48 -13.53
N GLU A 101 -21.49 -2.77 -13.05
CA GLU A 101 -21.78 -1.43 -13.57
C GLU A 101 -20.71 -0.45 -13.11
N ARG A 102 -20.46 -0.46 -11.80
CA ARG A 102 -19.46 0.40 -11.17
C ARG A 102 -18.39 -0.51 -10.63
N GLU A 103 -17.19 -0.30 -11.15
CA GLU A 103 -16.03 -1.03 -10.66
C GLU A 103 -15.83 -0.71 -9.18
N ILE A 104 -15.77 -1.75 -8.35
CA ILE A 104 -15.39 -1.57 -6.96
C ILE A 104 -13.89 -1.26 -6.96
N PRO A 105 -13.47 -0.12 -6.38
CA PRO A 105 -12.06 0.22 -6.34
C PRO A 105 -11.27 -0.89 -5.65
N SER A 106 -10.09 -1.21 -6.17
CA SER A 106 -9.23 -2.21 -5.53
C SER A 106 -8.93 -1.82 -4.08
N TYR A 107 -8.82 -2.80 -3.18
CA TYR A 107 -8.41 -2.54 -1.78
C TYR A 107 -7.06 -1.80 -1.71
N GLN A 108 -6.19 -1.94 -2.71
CA GLN A 108 -4.92 -1.21 -2.76
C GLN A 108 -5.12 0.29 -3.01
N ALA A 109 -6.05 0.65 -3.88
CA ALA A 109 -6.43 2.04 -4.14
C ALA A 109 -7.12 2.67 -2.91
N VAL A 110 -8.01 1.92 -2.25
CA VAL A 110 -8.68 2.38 -1.02
C VAL A 110 -7.70 2.52 0.15
N ASP A 111 -6.77 1.56 0.33
CA ASP A 111 -5.68 1.66 1.31
C ASP A 111 -4.80 2.89 1.05
N TYR A 112 -4.46 3.17 -0.21
CA TYR A 112 -3.72 4.37 -0.59
C TYR A 112 -4.46 5.65 -0.19
N PHE A 113 -5.76 5.74 -0.51
CA PHE A 113 -6.63 6.84 -0.09
C PHE A 113 -6.68 6.99 1.43
N SER A 114 -6.88 5.88 2.15
CA SER A 114 -6.94 5.86 3.62
C SER A 114 -5.67 6.43 4.25
N LYS A 115 -4.51 6.04 3.72
CA LYS A 115 -3.20 6.55 4.13
C LYS A 115 -3.03 8.04 3.85
N ALA A 116 -3.46 8.51 2.68
CA ALA A 116 -3.43 9.93 2.34
C ALA A 116 -4.33 10.78 3.26
N MET A 117 -5.45 10.22 3.71
CA MET A 117 -6.36 10.83 4.68
C MET A 117 -5.84 10.77 6.13
N GLY A 118 -4.66 10.19 6.37
CA GLY A 118 -4.06 10.07 7.69
C GLY A 118 -4.75 9.06 8.61
N ALA A 119 -5.64 8.22 8.08
CA ALA A 119 -6.32 7.19 8.85
C ALA A 119 -5.29 6.17 9.36
N THR A 120 -5.11 6.14 10.67
CA THR A 120 -4.28 5.17 11.39
C THR A 120 -5.00 3.83 11.49
N THR A 121 -4.28 2.73 11.28
CA THR A 121 -4.70 1.42 11.80
C THR A 121 -4.76 1.52 13.33
N GLU A 122 -5.86 1.11 13.95
CA GLU A 122 -6.09 1.25 15.40
C GLU A 122 -5.13 0.45 16.30
N ARG A 123 -4.19 -0.33 15.74
CA ARG A 123 -3.11 -0.94 16.52
C ARG A 123 -1.77 -0.77 15.81
N GLY A 124 -1.02 0.23 16.27
CA GLY A 124 0.43 0.19 16.42
C GLY A 124 1.23 -0.11 15.16
N GLY A 125 1.68 0.95 14.49
CA GLY A 125 2.78 0.86 13.54
C GLY A 125 2.63 1.78 12.35
N ARG A 126 2.63 3.10 12.57
CA ARG A 126 3.17 3.98 11.53
C ARG A 126 4.63 3.59 11.37
N ALA A 127 5.04 3.15 10.17
CA ALA A 127 6.42 3.40 9.82
C ALA A 127 6.60 4.92 9.94
N ALA A 128 7.62 5.39 10.67
CA ALA A 128 7.94 6.82 10.82
C ALA A 128 8.14 7.55 9.46
N ASN A 129 8.07 6.82 8.35
CA ASN A 129 8.16 7.26 6.96
C ASN A 129 6.80 7.58 6.31
N ASP A 130 5.65 7.22 6.90
CA ASP A 130 4.32 7.33 6.27
C ASP A 130 3.41 8.40 6.89
N ALA A 131 3.87 9.13 7.91
CA ALA A 131 3.11 10.25 8.46
C ALA A 131 3.26 11.48 7.54
N MET A 132 2.19 11.87 6.82
CA MET A 132 2.12 13.22 6.25
C MET A 132 2.11 14.24 7.41
N PRO A 133 3.06 15.17 7.48
CA PRO A 133 3.11 16.18 8.54
C PRO A 133 1.92 17.15 8.50
N THR A 134 1.30 17.30 7.34
CA THR A 134 0.20 18.23 7.08
C THR A 134 -0.87 17.50 6.27
N PRO A 135 -2.17 17.61 6.62
CA PRO A 135 -3.24 17.10 5.78
C PRO A 135 -3.12 17.66 4.36
N PRO A 136 -3.36 16.87 3.31
CA PRO A 136 -3.30 17.37 1.94
C PRO A 136 -4.29 18.54 1.74
N PRO A 137 -4.02 19.47 0.81
CA PRO A 137 -4.99 20.48 0.44
C PRO A 137 -6.34 19.87 0.08
N ARG A 138 -7.44 20.55 0.41
CA ARG A 138 -8.80 20.03 0.19
C ARG A 138 -9.07 19.62 -1.26
N GLU A 139 -8.55 20.39 -2.22
CA GLU A 139 -8.66 20.05 -3.65
C GLU A 139 -7.95 18.75 -3.99
N VAL A 140 -6.76 18.50 -3.43
CA VAL A 140 -6.03 17.24 -3.64
C VAL A 140 -6.80 16.05 -3.05
N ILE A 141 -7.44 16.23 -1.89
CA ILE A 141 -8.30 15.20 -1.29
C ILE A 141 -9.52 14.93 -2.17
N LYS A 142 -10.14 15.98 -2.71
CA LYS A 142 -11.31 15.87 -3.59
C LYS A 142 -10.94 15.14 -4.89
N ASP A 143 -9.83 15.52 -5.52
CA ASP A 143 -9.32 14.89 -6.73
C ASP A 143 -8.95 13.43 -6.49
N LEU A 144 -8.30 13.14 -5.36
CA LEU A 144 -7.95 11.77 -4.98
C LEU A 144 -9.20 10.93 -4.73
N ARG A 145 -10.22 11.50 -4.06
CA ARG A 145 -11.51 10.84 -3.86
C ARG A 145 -12.19 10.51 -5.19
N HIS A 146 -12.20 11.47 -6.12
CA HIS A 146 -12.77 11.27 -7.46
C HIS A 146 -12.01 10.16 -8.22
N ALA A 147 -10.68 10.22 -8.23
CA ALA A 147 -9.84 9.23 -8.90
C ALA A 147 -10.03 7.80 -8.33
N VAL A 148 -10.20 7.67 -7.01
CA VAL A 148 -10.36 6.36 -6.36
C VAL A 148 -11.77 5.82 -6.53
N PHE A 149 -12.79 6.61 -6.20
CA PHE A 149 -14.17 6.11 -6.10
C PHE A 149 -14.96 6.29 -7.39
N ASP A 150 -14.75 7.36 -8.14
CA ASP A 150 -15.55 7.63 -9.33
C ASP A 150 -14.89 7.11 -10.61
N GLU A 151 -13.56 7.22 -10.72
CA GLU A 151 -12.81 6.75 -11.89
C GLU A 151 -12.27 5.31 -11.75
N GLY A 152 -12.21 4.76 -10.53
CA GLY A 152 -11.68 3.40 -10.29
C GLY A 152 -10.18 3.24 -10.59
N GLN A 153 -9.39 4.31 -10.49
CA GLN A 153 -7.97 4.26 -10.87
C GLN A 153 -7.16 3.23 -10.08
N SER A 154 -6.21 2.59 -10.77
CA SER A 154 -5.27 1.65 -10.13
C SER A 154 -4.34 2.35 -9.14
N VAL A 155 -3.83 1.62 -8.14
CA VAL A 155 -2.87 2.17 -7.18
C VAL A 155 -1.58 2.69 -7.83
N ALA A 156 -1.17 2.12 -8.97
CA ALA A 156 0.00 2.58 -9.71
C ALA A 156 -0.23 3.98 -10.31
N GLU A 157 -1.40 4.19 -10.90
CA GLU A 157 -1.79 5.47 -11.48
C GLU A 157 -1.99 6.54 -10.39
N LEU A 158 -2.63 6.17 -9.28
CA LEU A 158 -2.79 7.05 -8.12
C LEU A 158 -1.42 7.51 -7.59
N ARG A 159 -0.47 6.58 -7.42
CA ARG A 159 0.90 6.93 -6.99
C ARG A 159 1.58 7.87 -7.98
N ARG A 160 1.51 7.58 -9.27
CA ARG A 160 2.10 8.43 -10.32
C ARG A 160 1.57 9.86 -10.26
N ARG A 161 0.26 10.01 -10.06
CA ARG A 161 -0.43 11.32 -10.05
C ARG A 161 -0.27 12.07 -8.73
N PHE A 162 -0.38 11.38 -7.59
CA PHE A 162 -0.52 12.02 -6.29
C PHE A 162 0.73 11.92 -5.39
N ASP A 163 1.65 10.97 -5.59
CA ASP A 163 2.88 10.90 -4.78
C ASP A 163 3.74 12.18 -4.88
N PRO A 164 3.88 12.85 -6.03
CA PRO A 164 4.63 14.11 -6.09
C PRO A 164 4.06 15.22 -5.17
N ILE A 165 2.76 15.17 -4.89
CA ILE A 165 2.02 16.17 -4.11
C ILE A 165 1.91 15.73 -2.63
N LEU A 166 1.56 14.46 -2.40
CA LEU A 166 1.31 13.89 -1.08
C LEU A 166 2.62 13.48 -0.37
N ARG A 167 3.62 13.09 -1.15
CA ARG A 167 4.90 12.56 -0.67
C ARG A 167 6.05 13.27 -1.38
N PRO A 168 6.14 14.61 -1.30
CA PRO A 168 7.20 15.35 -1.95
C PRO A 168 8.54 14.85 -1.44
N ARG A 169 9.46 14.52 -2.35
CA ARG A 169 10.81 14.09 -1.96
C ARG A 169 11.48 15.25 -1.21
N PRO A 170 11.98 15.03 0.03
CA PRO A 170 12.65 16.09 0.75
C PRO A 170 13.95 16.47 0.03
N ALA A 171 14.28 17.76 0.05
CA ALA A 171 15.49 18.28 -0.58
C ALA A 171 16.73 17.51 -0.08
N GLY A 172 17.56 17.02 -1.01
CA GLY A 172 18.74 16.21 -0.70
C GLY A 172 18.49 14.71 -0.59
N ALA A 173 17.24 14.23 -0.65
CA ALA A 173 16.94 12.79 -0.66
C ALA A 173 17.47 12.08 -1.91
N GLU A 174 17.33 12.69 -3.09
CA GLU A 174 17.85 12.10 -4.35
C GLU A 174 19.38 12.02 -4.36
N VAL A 175 20.04 13.04 -3.80
CA VAL A 175 21.49 13.06 -3.64
C VAL A 175 21.93 11.95 -2.68
N LEU A 176 21.23 11.79 -1.56
CA LEU A 176 21.49 10.71 -0.61
C LEU A 176 21.25 9.32 -1.21
N ASP A 177 20.17 9.14 -1.99
CA ASP A 177 19.87 7.89 -2.71
C ASP A 177 20.99 7.55 -3.70
N ALA A 178 21.48 8.54 -4.46
CA ALA A 178 22.59 8.38 -5.40
C ALA A 178 23.88 7.99 -4.69
N ILE A 179 24.21 8.64 -3.57
CA ILE A 179 25.39 8.33 -2.73
C ILE A 179 25.30 6.90 -2.19
N ASN A 180 24.15 6.51 -1.61
CA ASN A 180 23.95 5.16 -1.10
C ASN A 180 24.08 4.10 -2.20
N LYS A 181 23.53 4.37 -3.39
CA LYS A 181 23.66 3.48 -4.55
C LYS A 181 25.12 3.35 -4.98
N ALA A 182 25.86 4.45 -5.04
CA ALA A 182 27.28 4.42 -5.38
C ALA A 182 28.10 3.60 -4.37
N MET A 183 27.84 3.74 -3.06
CA MET A 183 28.52 2.94 -2.03
C MET A 183 28.24 1.44 -2.16
N VAL A 184 26.97 1.06 -2.42
CA VAL A 184 26.60 -0.35 -2.62
C VAL A 184 27.27 -0.92 -3.86
N THR A 185 27.30 -0.17 -4.96
CA THR A 185 27.98 -0.63 -6.19
C THR A 185 29.49 -0.73 -6.00
N ALA A 186 30.13 0.22 -5.31
CA ALA A 186 31.56 0.16 -5.00
C ALA A 186 31.91 -1.06 -4.14
N ARG A 187 31.07 -1.38 -3.15
CA ARG A 187 31.21 -2.60 -2.35
C ARG A 187 31.09 -3.87 -3.19
N LYS A 188 30.03 -3.96 -4.01
CA LYS A 188 29.82 -5.12 -4.89
C LYS A 188 30.96 -5.32 -5.88
N LEU A 189 31.50 -4.23 -6.43
CA LEU A 189 32.65 -4.30 -7.32
C LEU A 189 33.86 -4.89 -6.58
N ALA A 190 34.17 -4.38 -5.37
CA ALA A 190 35.28 -4.91 -4.57
C ALA A 190 35.10 -6.41 -4.27
N GLU A 191 33.89 -6.86 -3.93
CA GLU A 191 33.57 -8.27 -3.67
C GLU A 191 33.78 -9.17 -4.90
N LEU A 192 33.62 -8.65 -6.12
CA LEU A 192 33.75 -9.42 -7.36
C LEU A 192 35.18 -9.45 -7.92
N LEU A 193 36.05 -8.50 -7.55
CA LEU A 193 37.41 -8.39 -8.11
C LEU A 193 38.28 -9.65 -7.93
N PRO A 194 38.24 -10.37 -6.78
CA PRO A 194 39.02 -11.60 -6.59
C PRO A 194 38.65 -12.74 -7.55
N ASP A 195 37.42 -12.75 -8.05
CA ASP A 195 36.89 -13.81 -8.91
C ASP A 195 37.14 -13.55 -10.43
N VAL A 196 37.80 -12.44 -10.78
CA VAL A 196 38.05 -12.08 -12.18
C VAL A 196 39.41 -12.61 -12.64
N ASP A 197 39.38 -13.62 -13.51
CA ASP A 197 40.57 -14.17 -14.16
C ASP A 197 41.37 -13.10 -14.92
N GLY A 198 42.69 -13.14 -14.77
CA GLY A 198 43.63 -12.24 -15.46
C GLY A 198 43.92 -10.92 -14.73
N LEU A 199 43.32 -10.66 -13.56
CA LEU A 199 43.73 -9.58 -12.68
C LEU A 199 44.88 -10.00 -11.76
N THR A 200 45.93 -9.18 -11.68
CA THR A 200 47.01 -9.38 -10.72
C THR A 200 46.57 -8.98 -9.31
N ASP A 201 47.02 -9.68 -8.26
CA ASP A 201 46.76 -9.33 -6.86
C ASP A 201 47.06 -7.87 -6.53
N LYS A 202 48.16 -7.32 -7.08
CA LYS A 202 48.52 -5.91 -6.90
C LYS A 202 47.46 -4.95 -7.45
N ARG A 203 46.85 -5.28 -8.59
CA ARG A 203 45.77 -4.49 -9.21
C ARG A 203 44.50 -4.58 -8.38
N ILE A 204 44.14 -5.77 -7.91
CA ILE A 204 43.00 -6.02 -7.02
C ILE A 204 43.15 -5.17 -5.76
N ALA A 205 44.25 -5.35 -5.01
CA ALA A 205 44.52 -4.63 -3.77
C ALA A 205 44.53 -3.09 -3.94
N THR A 206 45.10 -2.59 -5.06
CA THR A 206 45.10 -1.14 -5.35
C THR A 206 43.67 -0.62 -5.58
N THR A 207 42.86 -1.39 -6.30
CA THR A 207 41.49 -1.00 -6.65
C THR A 207 40.57 -1.10 -5.44
N GLU A 208 40.69 -2.16 -4.64
CA GLU A 208 39.98 -2.30 -3.36
C GLU A 208 40.28 -1.15 -2.41
N LYS A 209 41.56 -0.73 -2.31
CA LYS A 209 41.95 0.44 -1.51
C LYS A 209 41.28 1.72 -2.02
N ALA A 210 41.27 1.94 -3.34
CA ALA A 210 40.62 3.10 -3.94
C ALA A 210 39.08 3.09 -3.73
N LEU A 211 38.43 1.93 -3.87
CA LEU A 211 37.01 1.75 -3.59
C LEU A 211 36.69 1.90 -2.09
N GLY A 212 37.62 1.53 -1.21
CA GLY A 212 37.55 1.81 0.22
C GLY A 212 37.54 3.30 0.53
N ALA A 213 38.51 4.05 -0.03
CA ALA A 213 38.58 5.50 0.12
C ALA A 213 37.34 6.20 -0.46
N LEU A 214 36.90 5.82 -1.65
CA LEU A 214 35.67 6.36 -2.27
C LEU A 214 34.45 6.15 -1.37
N ARG A 215 34.30 4.97 -0.75
CA ARG A 215 33.18 4.71 0.16
C ARG A 215 33.25 5.58 1.41
N GLN A 216 34.44 5.88 1.91
CA GLN A 216 34.61 6.81 3.03
C GLN A 216 34.19 8.23 2.62
N ASP A 217 34.66 8.74 1.48
CA ASP A 217 34.27 10.06 0.97
C ASP A 217 32.75 10.17 0.76
N LEU A 218 32.14 9.12 0.20
CA LEU A 218 30.69 9.04 0.03
C LEU A 218 29.94 9.04 1.36
N GLU A 219 30.46 8.37 2.39
CA GLU A 219 29.86 8.34 3.73
C GLU A 219 29.96 9.72 4.40
N GLU A 220 31.09 10.42 4.26
CA GLU A 220 31.26 11.79 4.73
C GLU A 220 30.28 12.77 4.07
N LEU A 221 30.01 12.59 2.76
CA LEU A 221 28.99 13.36 2.04
C LEU A 221 27.55 12.99 2.46
N ALA A 222 27.31 11.72 2.81
CA ALA A 222 25.99 11.23 3.22
C ALA A 222 25.60 11.69 4.62
N ALA A 223 26.55 11.73 5.57
CA ALA A 223 26.32 12.04 6.97
C ALA A 223 25.50 13.33 7.21
N PRO A 224 25.86 14.51 6.65
CA PRO A 224 25.09 15.74 6.86
C PRO A 224 23.71 15.71 6.19
N LEU A 225 23.56 14.98 5.09
CA LEU A 225 22.26 14.80 4.42
C LEU A 225 21.33 13.93 5.26
N ARG A 226 21.84 12.82 5.83
CA ARG A 226 21.07 11.97 6.75
C ARG A 226 20.63 12.76 7.97
N GLU A 227 21.53 13.53 8.56
CA GLU A 227 21.21 14.37 9.71
C GLU A 227 20.14 15.42 9.38
N LYS A 228 20.27 16.11 8.25
CA LYS A 228 19.26 17.07 7.76
C LYS A 228 17.90 16.43 7.50
N LEU A 229 17.86 15.19 7.01
CA LEU A 229 16.62 14.45 6.75
C LEU A 229 16.02 13.84 8.04
N GLU A 230 16.82 13.58 9.07
CA GLU A 230 16.36 13.11 10.37
C GLU A 230 15.86 14.22 11.31
N ARG A 231 16.41 15.44 11.22
CA ARG A 231 16.03 16.58 12.07
C ARG A 231 14.53 16.92 12.00
N PRO A 232 13.86 16.97 10.82
CA PRO A 232 12.41 17.11 10.72
C PRO A 232 11.66 15.96 11.40
N ARG A 233 12.15 14.72 11.23
CA ARG A 233 11.53 13.50 11.80
C ARG A 233 11.54 13.50 13.33
N LYS A 234 12.63 13.94 13.97
CA LYS A 234 12.74 14.01 15.44
C LYS A 234 11.86 15.12 16.05
N ARG A 235 11.65 16.24 15.33
CA ARG A 235 10.80 17.36 15.82
C ARG A 235 9.30 17.02 15.76
N THR A 236 8.82 16.37 14.70
CA THR A 236 7.41 15.94 14.61
C THR A 236 7.08 14.84 15.63
N ALA A 237 7.97 13.87 15.85
CA ALA A 237 7.78 12.83 16.87
C ALA A 237 7.72 13.43 18.30
N LYS A 238 8.58 14.40 18.62
CA LYS A 238 8.59 15.07 19.92
C LYS A 238 7.32 15.91 20.15
N ASN A 239 6.83 16.62 19.14
CA ASN A 239 5.62 17.45 19.26
C ASN A 239 4.33 16.61 19.39
N ALA A 240 4.30 15.40 18.82
CA ALA A 240 3.17 14.47 18.98
C ALA A 240 3.11 13.88 20.40
N ALA A 241 4.26 13.53 20.97
CA ALA A 241 4.35 12.97 22.33
C ALA A 241 4.14 13.98 23.48
N SER A 242 4.17 15.29 23.19
CA SER A 242 3.90 16.35 24.19
C SER A 242 2.46 16.87 24.15
N ARG A 243 1.59 16.26 23.34
CA ARG A 243 0.16 16.59 23.22
C ARG A 243 -0.77 15.49 23.74
N GLU A 244 -0.22 14.38 24.22
CA GLU A 244 -0.87 13.39 25.08
C GLU A 244 -0.51 13.66 26.54
#